data_AF-A0A838IEU5-F1
#
_entry.id   AF-A0A838IEU5-F1
#
_cell.length_a   1.000
_cell.length_b   1.000
_cell.length_c   1.000
_cell.angle_alpha   90.00
_cell.angle_beta   90.00
_cell.angle_gamma   90.00
#
_symmetry.space_group_name_H-M   'P 1'
#
loop_
_entity.id
_entity.type
_entity.pdbx_description
1 polymer ?
#
loop_
_entity_poly.entity_id
_entity_poly.type
_entity_poly.pdbx_seq_one_letter_code
_entity_poly.pdbx_strand_id
1 'polypeptide(L)'
;MQRVARLDHPEVREVVASHHCVLRFRQRRPVRERGAEAVADALIEALEHSDVSGWPPAWALSDRAIGLWAVAADLAFPLERTDVPGRWLATTCLSRPRR
;
A
#
# COMPACT_ATOMS: atom_id res chain seq x y z
N MET A 1 12.84 11.49 4.45
CA MET A 1 12.38 11.64 3.05
C MET A 1 11.15 10.77 2.86
N GLN A 2 10.14 11.24 2.12
CA GLN A 2 9.00 10.38 1.76
C GLN A 2 9.44 9.42 0.65
N ARG A 3 9.37 8.11 0.90
CA ARG A 3 9.71 7.11 -0.11
C ARG A 3 8.56 6.97 -1.12
N VAL A 4 8.91 6.67 -2.36
CA VAL A 4 7.98 6.54 -3.49
C VAL A 4 8.18 5.15 -4.11
N ALA A 5 7.12 4.36 -4.18
CA ALA A 5 7.08 3.10 -4.91
C ALA A 5 6.76 3.39 -6.38
N ARG A 6 7.46 2.75 -7.31
CA ARG A 6 7.19 2.89 -8.75
C ARG A 6 6.55 1.61 -9.28
N LEU A 7 5.44 1.75 -9.98
CA LEU A 7 4.67 0.63 -10.51
C LEU A 7 4.57 0.73 -12.03
N ASP A 8 4.54 -0.43 -12.69
CA ASP A 8 4.27 -0.53 -14.13
C ASP A 8 2.75 -0.63 -14.35
N HIS A 9 2.04 0.48 -14.14
CA HIS A 9 0.59 0.58 -14.37
C HIS A 9 0.24 1.89 -15.10
N PRO A 10 -0.65 1.86 -16.10
CA PRO A 10 -0.94 3.04 -16.94
C PRO A 10 -1.47 4.24 -16.15
N GLU A 11 -2.26 4.02 -15.11
CA GLU A 11 -2.84 5.10 -14.28
C GLU A 11 -2.09 5.35 -12.96
N VAL A 12 -1.31 4.38 -12.49
CA VAL A 12 -0.69 4.38 -11.16
C VAL A 12 0.80 4.14 -11.35
N ARG A 13 1.53 5.22 -11.64
CA ARG A 13 2.97 5.16 -11.91
C ARG A 13 3.79 5.28 -10.63
N GLU A 14 3.24 5.99 -9.65
CA GLU A 14 3.87 6.22 -8.36
C GLU A 14 2.87 6.00 -7.23
N VAL A 15 3.31 5.34 -6.15
CA VAL A 15 2.56 5.23 -4.91
C VAL A 15 3.40 5.76 -3.76
N VAL A 16 2.83 6.68 -3.00
CA VAL A 16 3.40 7.13 -1.72
C VAL A 16 2.60 6.56 -0.57
N ALA A 17 3.26 6.20 0.52
CA ALA A 17 2.60 5.73 1.72
C ALA A 17 2.28 6.90 2.66
N SER A 18 1.06 6.92 3.19
CA SER A 18 0.73 7.76 4.34
C SER A 18 1.48 7.28 5.58
N HIS A 19 1.66 8.16 6.57
CA HIS A 19 2.22 7.75 7.87
C HIS A 19 1.38 6.64 8.52
N HIS A 20 0.04 6.71 8.39
CA HIS A 20 -0.86 5.69 8.90
C HIS A 20 -0.63 4.32 8.23
N CYS A 21 -0.40 4.30 6.91
CA CYS A 21 -0.07 3.09 6.17
C CYS A 21 1.22 2.43 6.68
N VAL A 22 2.28 3.22 6.90
CA VAL A 22 3.56 2.73 7.45
C VAL A 22 3.38 2.08 8.82
N LEU A 23 2.66 2.74 9.73
CA LEU A 23 2.38 2.19 11.06
C LEU A 23 1.59 0.88 10.98
N ARG A 24 0.58 0.85 10.12
CA ARG A 24 -0.29 -0.31 9.91
C ARG A 24 0.42 -1.49 9.28
N PHE A 25 1.36 -1.23 8.36
CA PHE A 25 2.23 -2.24 7.78
C PHE A 25 3.13 -2.86 8.85
N ARG A 26 3.81 -2.02 9.65
CA ARG A 26 4.68 -2.48 10.76
C ARG A 26 3.95 -3.38 11.76
N GLN A 27 2.71 -3.06 12.10
CA GLN A 27 1.90 -3.85 13.03
C GLN A 27 1.55 -5.25 12.47
N ARG A 28 1.43 -5.38 11.15
CA ARG A 28 0.96 -6.61 10.48
C ARG A 28 2.09 -7.48 9.95
N ARG A 29 3.23 -6.86 9.60
CA ARG A 29 4.42 -7.52 9.09
C ARG A 29 5.55 -7.25 10.08
N PRO A 30 5.95 -8.24 10.91
CA PRO A 30 7.12 -8.10 11.74
C PRO A 30 8.37 -8.01 10.86
N VAL A 31 8.87 -6.79 10.66
CA VAL A 31 10.14 -6.53 9.99
C VAL A 31 11.26 -6.91 10.96
N ARG A 32 12.16 -7.79 10.52
CA ARG A 32 13.25 -8.32 11.38
C ARG A 32 14.31 -7.26 11.69
N GLU A 33 14.53 -6.33 10.77
CA GLU A 33 15.44 -5.20 10.97
C GLU A 33 14.82 -4.12 11.86
N ARG A 34 15.66 -3.55 12.72
CA ARG A 34 15.27 -2.48 13.63
C ARG A 34 15.39 -1.13 12.92
N GLY A 35 14.31 -0.34 12.96
CA GLY A 35 14.31 1.04 12.52
C GLY A 35 13.08 1.41 11.69
N ALA A 36 12.69 2.68 11.73
CA ALA A 36 11.58 3.19 10.92
C ALA A 36 11.89 3.14 9.41
N GLU A 37 13.17 3.28 9.05
CA GLU A 37 13.64 3.24 7.67
C GLU A 37 13.45 1.85 7.04
N ALA A 38 13.90 0.78 7.71
CA ALA A 38 13.74 -0.59 7.22
C ALA A 38 12.26 -0.98 7.02
N VAL A 39 11.36 -0.49 7.88
CA VAL A 39 9.92 -0.70 7.72
C VAL A 39 9.39 0.00 6.47
N ALA A 40 9.84 1.22 6.21
CA ALA A 40 9.41 1.96 5.03
C ALA A 40 10.03 1.39 3.75
N ASP A 41 11.26 0.87 3.76
CA ASP A 41 11.84 0.14 2.62
C ASP A 41 11.02 -1.13 2.30
N ALA A 42 10.73 -1.95 3.30
CA ALA A 42 9.93 -3.17 3.12
C ALA A 42 8.49 -2.87 2.65
N LEU A 43 7.91 -1.74 3.06
CA LEU A 43 6.61 -1.30 2.56
C LEU A 43 6.68 -0.91 1.08
N ILE A 44 7.72 -0.20 0.68
CA ILE A 44 7.90 0.23 -0.72
C ILE A 44 8.09 -0.97 -1.61
N GLU A 45 8.95 -1.92 -1.20
CA GLU A 45 9.10 -3.19 -1.91
C GLU A 45 7.75 -3.91 -2.08
N ALA A 46 6.93 -3.97 -1.03
CA ALA A 46 5.60 -4.59 -1.12
C ALA A 46 4.65 -3.85 -2.08
N LEU A 47 4.74 -2.52 -2.18
CA LEU A 47 3.95 -1.70 -3.11
C LEU A 47 4.43 -1.84 -4.55
N GLU A 48 5.74 -1.93 -4.79
CA GLU A 48 6.31 -2.11 -6.12
C GLU A 48 5.97 -3.48 -6.73
N HIS A 49 5.79 -4.50 -5.88
CA HIS A 49 5.34 -5.84 -6.29
C HIS A 49 3.81 -6.03 -6.22
N SER A 50 3.06 -4.94 -6.09
CA SER A 50 1.60 -5.02 -5.97
C SER A 50 0.90 -4.91 -7.33
N ASP A 51 -0.18 -5.67 -7.48
CA ASP A 51 -1.10 -5.53 -8.60
C ASP A 51 -2.12 -4.44 -8.29
N VAL A 52 -2.40 -3.57 -9.26
CA VAL A 52 -3.40 -2.52 -9.13
C VAL A 52 -4.74 -2.98 -9.70
N SER A 53 -5.82 -2.81 -8.94
CA SER A 53 -7.17 -3.21 -9.32
C SER A 53 -8.22 -2.23 -8.81
N GLY A 54 -9.32 -2.08 -9.55
CA GLY A 54 -10.51 -1.37 -9.07
C GLY A 54 -11.35 -2.12 -8.04
N TRP A 55 -11.02 -3.40 -7.79
CA TRP A 55 -11.75 -4.28 -6.88
C TRP A 55 -10.85 -4.69 -5.71
N PRO A 56 -11.28 -4.46 -4.45
CA PRO A 56 -10.55 -4.98 -3.31
C PRO A 56 -10.61 -6.51 -3.26
N PRO A 57 -9.62 -7.16 -2.63
CA PRO A 57 -9.76 -8.55 -2.21
C PRO A 57 -11.01 -8.75 -1.35
N ALA A 58 -11.68 -9.90 -1.48
CA ALA A 58 -12.93 -10.18 -0.74
C ALA A 58 -12.81 -10.09 0.79
N TRP A 59 -11.61 -10.29 1.34
CA TRP A 59 -11.32 -10.16 2.77
C TRP A 59 -11.02 -8.72 3.21
N ALA A 60 -10.77 -7.81 2.25
CA ALA A 60 -10.40 -6.42 2.46
C ALA A 60 -11.61 -5.49 2.32
N LEU A 61 -12.77 -5.93 2.81
CA LEU A 61 -14.00 -5.13 2.81
C LEU A 61 -13.75 -3.81 3.55
N SER A 62 -14.04 -2.71 2.86
CA SER A 62 -14.03 -1.36 3.43
C SER A 62 -15.34 -0.68 3.07
N ASP A 63 -15.95 0.00 4.03
CA ASP A 63 -17.17 0.79 3.82
C ASP A 63 -16.92 2.09 3.03
N ARG A 64 -15.66 2.39 2.68
CA ARG A 64 -15.31 3.52 1.83
C ARG A 64 -15.36 3.12 0.36
N ALA A 65 -15.99 3.96 -0.45
CA ALA A 65 -15.87 3.91 -1.90
C ALA A 65 -14.44 4.31 -2.30
N ILE A 66 -13.56 3.30 -2.44
CA ILE A 66 -12.17 3.50 -2.85
C ILE A 66 -12.01 2.98 -4.27
N GLY A 67 -11.54 3.86 -5.16
CA GLY A 67 -11.52 3.61 -6.60
C GLY A 67 -10.45 2.63 -7.06
N LEU A 68 -9.26 2.62 -6.44
CA LEU A 68 -8.17 1.70 -6.80
C LEU A 68 -7.51 1.12 -5.55
N TRP A 69 -6.95 -0.07 -5.73
CA TRP A 69 -6.30 -0.87 -4.70
C TRP A 69 -4.99 -1.41 -5.25
N ALA A 70 -3.92 -1.27 -4.48
CA ALA A 70 -2.69 -2.02 -4.65
C ALA A 70 -2.76 -3.29 -3.79
N VAL A 71 -2.56 -4.46 -4.38
CA VAL A 71 -2.69 -5.76 -3.71
C VAL A 71 -1.40 -6.55 -3.86
N ALA A 72 -0.79 -6.95 -2.74
CA ALA A 72 0.44 -7.72 -2.72
C ALA A 72 0.28 -8.93 -1.79
N ALA A 73 0.10 -10.11 -2.37
CA ALA A 73 -0.10 -11.38 -1.65
C ALA A 73 -1.19 -11.31 -0.55
N ASP A 74 -0.79 -11.20 0.72
CA ASP A 74 -1.69 -11.10 1.87
C ASP A 74 -1.98 -9.66 2.31
N LEU A 75 -1.51 -8.67 1.55
CA LEU A 75 -1.66 -7.25 1.84
C LEU A 75 -2.54 -6.55 0.80
N ALA A 76 -3.28 -5.55 1.25
CA ALA A 76 -4.08 -4.67 0.40
C ALA A 76 -3.95 -3.23 0.87
N PHE A 77 -3.78 -2.32 -0.08
CA PHE A 77 -3.55 -0.90 0.11
C PHE A 77 -4.58 -0.13 -0.70
N PRO A 78 -5.58 0.49 -0.05
CA PRO A 78 -6.47 1.37 -0.78
C PRO A 78 -5.75 2.65 -1.21
N LEU A 79 -5.97 3.05 -2.46
CA LEU A 79 -5.30 4.16 -3.11
C LEU A 79 -6.24 5.35 -3.30
N GLU A 80 -5.79 6.53 -2.85
CA GLU A 80 -6.44 7.80 -3.10
C GLU A 80 -5.66 8.61 -4.15
N ARG A 81 -6.37 9.34 -5.01
CA ARG A 81 -5.75 10.23 -6.00
C ARG A 81 -5.03 11.36 -5.26
N THR A 82 -3.82 11.68 -5.72
CA THR A 82 -3.14 12.92 -5.31
C THR A 82 -3.39 14.02 -6.33
N ASP A 83 -2.90 15.22 -6.02
CA ASP A 83 -2.85 16.36 -6.95
C ASP A 83 -1.87 16.15 -8.11
N VAL A 84 -0.90 15.23 -7.95
CA VAL A 84 0.08 14.89 -8.99
C VAL A 84 -0.45 13.76 -9.88
N PRO A 85 -0.59 13.98 -11.21
CA PRO A 85 -1.06 12.96 -12.13
C PRO A 85 -0.19 11.70 -12.12
N GLY A 86 -0.82 10.54 -12.00
CA GLY A 86 -0.13 9.24 -11.94
C GLY A 86 0.45 8.89 -10.57
N ARG A 87 0.40 9.80 -9.58
CA ARG A 87 0.77 9.54 -8.20
C ARG A 87 -0.46 9.30 -7.33
N TRP A 88 -0.39 8.25 -6.54
CA TRP A 88 -1.45 7.82 -5.66
C TRP A 88 -0.95 7.67 -4.22
N LEU A 89 -1.86 7.84 -3.26
CA LEU A 89 -1.58 7.72 -1.84
C LEU A 89 -2.14 6.40 -1.31
N ALA A 90 -1.26 5.52 -0.83
CA ALA A 90 -1.66 4.38 -0.01
C ALA A 90 -2.08 4.89 1.38
N THR A 91 -3.38 4.87 1.64
CA THR A 91 -3.98 5.48 2.83
C THR A 91 -3.81 4.63 4.08
N THR A 92 -3.91 3.31 3.93
CA THR A 92 -3.71 2.32 4.98
C THR A 92 -3.15 1.03 4.40
N CYS A 93 -2.78 0.12 5.27
CA CYS A 93 -2.35 -1.23 4.93
C CYS A 93 -3.29 -2.20 5.63
N LEU A 94 -3.92 -3.11 4.88
CA LEU A 94 -4.72 -4.21 5.39
C LEU A 94 -3.96 -5.52 5.20
N SER A 95 -4.15 -6.47 6.09
CA SER A 95 -3.64 -7.83 5.93
C SER A 95 -4.78 -8.82 5.98
N ARG A 96 -4.67 -9.89 5.19
CA ARG A 96 -5.58 -11.02 5.28
C ARG A 96 -5.60 -11.56 6.71
N PRO A 97 -6.78 -11.77 7.32
CA PRO A 97 -6.87 -12.42 8.61
C PRO A 97 -6.23 -13.80 8.54
N ARG A 98 -5.31 -14.11 9.47
CA ARG A 98 -4.85 -15.48 9.67
C ARG A 98 -6.01 -16.24 10.32
N ARG A 99 -6.55 -17.24 9.62
CA ARG A 99 -7.50 -18.20 10.20
C ARG A 99 -6.79 -19.11 11.18
#